data_AF-R7G761-F1
#
_entry.id   AF-R7G761-F1
#
_cell.length_a   1.000
_cell.length_b   1.000
_cell.length_c   1.000
_cell.angle_alpha   90.00
_cell.angle_beta   90.00
_cell.angle_gamma   90.00
#
_symmetry.space_group_name_H-M   'P 1'
#
loop_
_entity.id
_entity.type
_entity.pdbx_description
1 polymer ?
#
loop_
_entity_poly.entity_id
_entity_poly.type
_entity_poly.pdbx_seq_one_letter_code
_entity_poly.pdbx_strand_id
1 'polypeptide(L)'
;MILILGVILAIRKVIDWRIPTIYLGSIFVLTAAIALFRGVGSYGNLPGFIWYPLVHVLTGGVVFGAVFMLTDPVTSPTSAQGKTIFALGAAIITVLIRIKANLPEGCLYSILMMNMLTPMIERALDGKQLTLRKKAAFMFGGVAIVGLGSVLLAASAVQAKEPDPKVFVATSDAETQKFDARIDASVDNGDGTTTFTVAAQGYHSLEDASQYNIFEIIVNTENKTIVSVKPTTIVDTEYVGDKILDEGFLAQFNGLDLSADVSVERNDAVTGATYSARSTVRAVQEVRSALGY
;
A
#
# COMPACT_ATOMS: atom_id res chain seq x y z
N MET A 1 -1.05 -5.02 22.72
CA MET A 1 -1.92 -5.98 23.46
C MET A 1 -1.50 -7.43 23.26
N ILE A 2 -1.32 -7.90 22.01
CA ILE A 2 -0.99 -9.31 21.72
C ILE A 2 0.33 -9.77 22.36
N LEU A 3 1.40 -8.98 22.27
CA LEU A 3 2.68 -9.33 22.91
C LEU A 3 2.56 -9.48 24.43
N ILE A 4 1.75 -8.62 25.07
CA ILE A 4 1.50 -8.67 26.52
C ILE A 4 0.82 -9.98 26.88
N LEU A 5 -0.22 -10.37 26.12
CA LEU A 5 -0.87 -11.66 26.27
C LEU A 5 0.09 -12.82 26.03
N GLY A 6 0.95 -12.74 25.01
CA GLY A 6 1.98 -13.75 24.74
C GLY A 6 2.96 -13.92 25.90
N VAL A 7 3.40 -12.82 26.54
CA VAL A 7 4.25 -12.88 27.73
C VAL A 7 3.52 -13.53 28.90
N ILE A 8 2.24 -13.19 29.14
CA ILE A 8 1.43 -13.81 30.19
C ILE A 8 1.28 -15.31 29.96
N LEU A 9 1.02 -15.74 28.71
CA LEU A 9 0.89 -17.15 28.35
C LEU A 9 2.21 -17.91 28.48
N ALA A 10 3.34 -17.27 28.14
CA ALA A 10 4.67 -17.84 28.33
C ALA A 10 5.01 -18.01 29.82
N ILE A 11 4.68 -17.04 30.67
CA ILE A 11 4.87 -17.12 32.12
C ILE A 11 4.01 -18.25 32.71
N ARG A 12 2.77 -18.38 32.25
CA ARG A 12 1.87 -19.47 32.65
C ARG A 12 2.25 -20.84 32.08
N LYS A 13 3.34 -20.93 31.30
CA LYS A 13 3.82 -22.16 30.65
C LYS A 13 2.78 -22.84 29.77
N VAL A 14 1.81 -22.07 29.25
CA VAL A 14 0.84 -22.55 28.27
C VAL A 14 1.49 -22.67 26.90
N ILE A 15 2.39 -21.73 26.58
CA ILE A 15 3.15 -21.70 25.33
C ILE A 15 4.65 -21.78 25.60
N ASP A 16 5.39 -22.37 24.65
CA ASP A 16 6.85 -22.39 24.69
C ASP A 16 7.41 -21.06 24.18
N TRP A 17 8.01 -20.27 25.09
CA TRP A 17 8.56 -18.95 24.77
C TRP A 17 9.63 -18.96 23.67
N ARG A 18 10.27 -20.11 23.42
CA ARG A 18 11.29 -20.28 22.38
C ARG A 18 10.72 -20.07 20.99
N ILE A 19 9.48 -20.49 20.75
CA ILE A 19 8.87 -20.42 19.42
C ILE A 19 8.62 -18.95 19.00
N PRO A 20 7.88 -18.12 19.77
CA PRO A 20 7.64 -16.74 19.38
C PRO A 20 8.92 -15.90 19.32
N THR A 21 9.86 -16.10 20.25
CA THR A 21 11.11 -15.32 20.29
C THR A 21 12.01 -15.61 19.10
N ILE A 22 12.16 -16.88 18.71
CA ILE A 22 12.98 -17.27 17.55
C ILE A 22 12.31 -16.85 16.25
N TYR A 23 11.00 -17.01 16.12
CA TYR A 23 10.28 -16.62 14.92
C TYR A 23 10.38 -15.10 14.68
N LEU A 24 9.99 -14.28 15.68
CA LEU A 24 10.04 -12.82 15.56
C LEU A 24 11.48 -12.30 15.43
N GLY A 25 12.42 -12.87 16.19
CA GLY A 25 13.83 -12.51 16.11
C GLY A 25 14.44 -12.83 14.75
N SER A 26 14.09 -13.97 14.16
CA SER A 26 14.58 -14.36 12.83
C SER A 26 14.02 -13.46 11.73
N ILE A 27 12.73 -13.09 11.79
CA ILE A 27 12.16 -12.11 10.84
C ILE A 27 12.88 -10.78 10.96
N PHE A 28 13.12 -10.30 12.18
CA PHE A 28 13.84 -9.05 12.42
C PHE A 28 15.25 -9.08 11.82
N VAL A 29 16.03 -10.14 12.09
CA VAL A 29 17.40 -10.27 11.58
C VAL A 29 17.43 -10.38 10.05
N LEU A 30 16.56 -11.18 9.44
CA LEU A 30 16.51 -11.36 8.00
C LEU A 30 16.15 -10.07 7.28
N THR A 31 15.13 -9.36 7.77
CA THR A 31 14.70 -8.07 7.20
C THR A 31 15.70 -6.96 7.47
N ALA A 32 16.42 -6.99 8.60
CA ALA A 32 17.50 -6.05 8.88
C ALA A 32 18.66 -6.25 7.91
N ALA A 33 19.03 -7.51 7.63
CA ALA A 33 20.02 -7.83 6.62
C ALA A 33 19.62 -7.30 5.25
N ILE A 34 18.36 -7.48 4.82
CA ILE A 34 17.86 -6.91 3.56
C ILE A 34 17.97 -5.40 3.53
N ALA A 35 17.60 -4.73 4.62
CA ALA A 35 17.68 -3.28 4.71
C ALA A 35 19.12 -2.76 4.55
N LEU A 36 20.10 -3.47 5.12
CA LEU A 36 21.52 -3.18 4.95
C LEU A 36 22.00 -3.46 3.52
N PHE A 37 21.63 -4.60 2.94
CA PHE A 37 22.05 -4.98 1.58
C PHE A 37 21.44 -4.09 0.49
N ARG A 38 20.20 -3.63 0.66
CA ARG A 38 19.52 -2.74 -0.30
C ARG A 38 19.78 -1.25 -0.07
N GLY A 39 20.47 -0.88 1.02
CA GLY A 39 20.69 0.52 1.37
C GLY A 39 19.40 1.29 1.63
N VAL A 40 18.47 0.69 2.40
CA VAL A 40 17.20 1.34 2.73
C VAL A 40 17.47 2.63 3.49
N GLY A 41 16.94 3.76 2.99
CA GLY A 41 17.12 5.08 3.57
C GLY A 41 16.56 5.20 4.99
N SER A 42 17.04 6.19 5.73
CA SER A 42 16.48 6.55 7.04
C SER A 42 15.08 7.14 6.86
N TYR A 43 14.12 6.73 7.69
CA TYR A 43 12.81 7.38 7.75
C TYR A 43 12.80 8.30 8.98
N GLY A 44 12.96 9.60 8.74
CA GLY A 44 13.22 10.58 9.80
C GLY A 44 14.50 10.25 10.57
N ASN A 45 14.41 10.19 11.91
CA ASN A 45 15.53 9.88 12.82
C ASN A 45 15.79 8.37 13.00
N LEU A 46 15.03 7.49 12.36
CA LEU A 46 15.17 6.04 12.50
C LEU A 46 15.95 5.46 11.32
N PRO A 47 17.10 4.80 11.58
CA PRO A 47 17.91 4.25 10.50
C PRO A 47 17.19 3.09 9.79
N GLY A 48 17.50 2.92 8.50
CA GLY A 48 16.91 1.92 7.58
C GLY A 48 16.81 0.52 8.16
N PHE A 49 17.87 0.09 8.84
CA PHE A 49 17.98 -1.24 9.43
C PHE A 49 17.10 -1.46 10.67
N ILE A 50 16.45 -0.43 11.22
CA ILE A 50 15.56 -0.53 12.38
C ILE A 50 14.10 -0.38 11.95
N TRP A 51 13.76 0.66 11.20
CA TRP A 51 12.36 0.90 10.85
C TRP A 51 11.82 -0.19 9.93
N TYR A 52 12.61 -0.65 8.95
CA TYR A 52 12.16 -1.65 7.97
C TYR A 52 11.82 -3.00 8.63
N PRO A 53 12.68 -3.58 9.51
CA PRO A 53 12.33 -4.78 10.26
C PRO A 53 11.15 -4.61 11.21
N LEU A 54 11.02 -3.45 11.86
CA LEU A 54 9.88 -3.19 12.74
C LEU A 54 8.57 -3.21 11.98
N VAL A 55 8.51 -2.60 10.79
CA VAL A 55 7.33 -2.67 9.93
C VAL A 55 7.01 -4.12 9.58
N HIS A 56 8.00 -4.91 9.16
CA HIS A 56 7.75 -6.32 8.86
C HIS A 56 7.31 -7.15 10.08
N VAL A 57 7.86 -6.90 11.26
CA VAL A 57 7.45 -7.64 12.46
C VAL A 57 6.04 -7.24 12.92
N LEU A 58 5.71 -5.95 12.85
CA LEU A 58 4.46 -5.40 13.41
C LEU A 58 3.26 -5.46 12.44
N THR A 59 3.50 -5.65 11.15
CA THR A 59 2.44 -5.73 10.13
C THR A 59 2.06 -7.16 9.78
N GLY A 60 0.89 -7.34 9.15
CA GLY A 60 0.47 -8.60 8.51
C GLY A 60 0.36 -9.80 9.45
N GLY A 61 -0.17 -9.58 10.65
CA GLY A 61 -0.55 -10.66 11.58
C GLY A 61 0.61 -11.48 12.16
N VAL A 62 1.87 -11.15 11.89
CA VAL A 62 3.04 -11.96 12.29
C VAL A 62 3.14 -12.16 13.80
N VAL A 63 2.92 -11.11 14.58
CA VAL A 63 2.91 -11.19 16.05
C VAL A 63 1.77 -12.08 16.56
N PHE A 64 0.61 -12.02 15.93
CA PHE A 64 -0.53 -12.86 16.27
C PHE A 64 -0.25 -14.32 15.95
N GLY A 65 0.23 -14.60 14.74
CA GLY A 65 0.63 -15.94 14.31
C GLY A 65 1.72 -16.53 15.19
N ALA A 66 2.72 -15.73 15.58
CA ALA A 66 3.81 -16.15 16.47
C ALA A 66 3.32 -16.61 17.85
N VAL A 67 2.35 -15.92 18.43
CA VAL A 67 1.90 -16.13 19.82
C VAL A 67 0.77 -17.15 19.94
N PHE A 68 -0.12 -17.23 18.95
CA PHE A 68 -1.34 -18.03 19.05
C PHE A 68 -1.41 -19.21 18.09
N MET A 69 -0.75 -19.14 16.92
CA MET A 69 -0.83 -20.20 15.91
C MET A 69 0.42 -21.09 15.90
N LEU A 70 1.60 -20.48 15.92
CA LEU A 70 2.87 -21.20 15.82
C LEU A 70 3.19 -22.03 17.08
N THR A 71 2.56 -21.69 18.21
CA THR A 71 2.73 -22.35 19.50
C THR A 71 1.71 -23.46 19.78
N ASP A 72 0.93 -23.89 18.78
CA ASP A 72 0.00 -25.01 18.92
C ASP A 72 0.78 -26.31 19.26
N PRO A 73 0.47 -26.98 20.39
CA PRO A 73 1.17 -28.19 20.81
C PRO A 73 0.96 -29.40 19.89
N VAL A 74 -0.08 -29.40 19.04
CA VAL A 74 -0.40 -30.55 18.17
C VAL A 74 0.41 -30.54 16.88
N THR A 75 0.68 -29.35 16.33
CA THR A 75 1.33 -29.20 15.03
C THR A 75 2.81 -28.86 15.11
N SER A 76 3.29 -28.45 16.29
CA SER A 76 4.71 -28.11 16.51
C SER A 76 5.53 -29.33 16.96
N PRO A 77 6.84 -29.38 16.64
CA PRO A 77 7.70 -30.47 17.10
C PRO A 77 7.76 -30.56 18.63
N THR A 78 7.84 -31.77 19.15
CA THR A 78 7.90 -32.05 20.60
C THR A 78 9.25 -31.65 21.22
N SER A 79 10.34 -31.81 20.48
CA SER A 79 11.70 -31.47 20.95
C SER A 79 11.96 -29.97 21.00
N ALA A 80 12.60 -29.50 22.08
CA ALA A 80 13.00 -28.09 22.23
C ALA A 80 13.87 -27.57 21.07
N GLN A 81 14.72 -28.42 20.50
CA GLN A 81 15.54 -28.07 19.34
C GLN A 81 14.72 -28.06 18.04
N GLY A 82 13.79 -29.00 17.91
CA GLY A 82 12.86 -29.05 16.77
C GLY A 82 12.03 -27.78 16.69
N LYS A 83 11.51 -27.31 17.83
CA LYS A 83 10.79 -26.04 17.94
C LYS A 83 11.59 -24.84 17.45
N THR A 84 12.91 -24.79 17.73
CA THR A 84 13.77 -23.70 17.27
C THR A 84 13.97 -23.70 15.75
N ILE A 85 14.19 -24.88 15.16
CA ILE A 85 14.37 -25.03 13.71
C ILE A 85 13.04 -24.79 12.98
N PHE A 86 11.94 -25.26 13.56
CA PHE A 86 10.60 -25.02 13.05
C PHE A 86 10.26 -23.52 13.01
N ALA A 87 10.49 -22.81 14.11
CA ALA A 87 10.27 -21.35 14.17
C ALA A 87 11.19 -20.59 13.20
N LEU A 88 12.46 -20.98 13.06
CA LEU A 88 13.37 -20.39 12.09
C LEU A 88 12.91 -20.61 10.65
N GLY A 89 12.50 -21.84 10.30
CA GLY A 89 12.00 -22.18 8.97
C GLY A 89 10.75 -21.39 8.60
N ALA A 90 9.79 -21.26 9.53
CA ALA A 90 8.59 -20.47 9.34
C ALA A 90 8.93 -18.99 9.08
N ALA A 91 9.89 -18.44 9.83
CA ALA A 91 10.33 -17.05 9.67
C ALA A 91 10.94 -16.79 8.28
N ILE A 92 11.81 -17.69 7.81
CA ILE A 92 12.43 -17.59 6.48
C ILE A 92 11.35 -17.59 5.39
N ILE A 93 10.41 -18.54 5.44
CA ILE A 93 9.33 -18.66 4.45
C ILE A 93 8.43 -17.41 4.50
N THR A 94 8.12 -16.91 5.69
CA THR A 94 7.33 -15.67 5.86
C THR A 94 7.98 -14.49 5.15
N VAL A 95 9.28 -14.29 5.35
CA VAL A 95 10.04 -13.18 4.75
C VAL A 95 10.15 -13.36 3.23
N LEU A 96 10.39 -14.57 2.75
CA LEU A 96 10.42 -14.87 1.32
C LEU A 96 9.11 -14.53 0.62
N ILE A 97 7.98 -14.95 1.18
CA ILE A 97 6.65 -14.67 0.63
C ILE A 97 6.40 -13.16 0.62
N ARG A 98 6.76 -12.44 1.69
CA ARG A 98 6.55 -11.00 1.77
C ARG A 98 7.34 -10.22 0.72
N ILE A 99 8.56 -10.64 0.43
CA ILE A 99 9.40 -9.97 -0.57
C ILE A 99 8.95 -10.29 -1.99
N LYS A 100 8.59 -11.54 -2.26
CA LYS A 100 8.27 -12.00 -3.63
C LYS A 100 6.82 -11.75 -4.03
N ALA A 101 5.88 -11.93 -3.11
CA ALA A 101 4.45 -11.79 -3.40
C ALA A 101 3.89 -10.43 -2.99
N ASN A 102 4.65 -9.59 -2.27
CA ASN A 102 4.17 -8.33 -1.67
C ASN A 102 2.88 -8.49 -0.84
N LEU A 103 2.63 -9.72 -0.34
CA LEU A 103 1.46 -10.07 0.45
C LEU A 103 1.82 -9.98 1.95
N PRO A 104 1.21 -9.08 2.72
CA PRO A 104 1.48 -8.96 4.16
C PRO A 104 1.05 -10.22 4.94
N GLU A 105 0.12 -11.02 4.40
CA GLU A 105 -0.46 -12.26 4.94
C GLU A 105 0.49 -13.49 4.93
N GLY A 106 1.76 -13.34 4.54
CA GLY A 106 2.71 -14.47 4.38
C GLY A 106 2.94 -15.35 5.63
N CYS A 107 2.49 -14.91 6.81
CA CYS A 107 2.61 -15.64 8.06
C CYS A 107 1.83 -16.97 8.05
N LEU A 108 0.55 -16.96 7.65
CA LEU A 108 -0.31 -18.15 7.70
C LEU A 108 0.22 -19.28 6.80
N TYR A 109 0.60 -18.94 5.57
CA TYR A 109 1.14 -19.90 4.61
C TYR A 109 2.44 -20.55 5.10
N SER A 110 3.30 -19.76 5.76
CA SER A 110 4.55 -20.29 6.33
C SER A 110 4.30 -21.30 7.45
N ILE A 111 3.29 -21.05 8.30
CA ILE A 111 2.93 -21.93 9.41
C ILE A 111 2.41 -23.25 8.86
N LEU A 112 1.49 -23.21 7.89
CA LEU A 112 0.94 -24.40 7.26
C LEU A 112 2.04 -25.25 6.60
N MET A 113 2.94 -24.62 5.86
CA MET A 113 4.05 -25.30 5.22
C MET A 113 5.00 -25.94 6.24
N MET A 114 5.31 -25.25 7.33
CA MET A 114 6.17 -25.80 8.38
C MET A 114 5.49 -26.90 9.18
N ASN A 115 4.18 -26.84 9.40
CA ASN A 115 3.41 -27.92 10.03
C ASN A 115 3.53 -29.22 9.23
N MET A 116 3.55 -29.16 7.91
CA MET A 116 3.80 -30.33 7.04
C MET A 116 5.23 -30.88 7.19
N LEU A 117 6.20 -30.03 7.55
CA LEU A 117 7.60 -30.39 7.73
C LEU A 117 7.94 -30.84 9.16
N THR A 118 7.04 -30.60 10.14
CA THR A 118 7.16 -31.08 11.52
C THR A 118 7.61 -32.55 11.64
N PRO A 119 6.96 -33.55 11.00
CA PRO A 119 7.37 -34.95 11.11
C PRO A 119 8.77 -35.22 10.55
N MET A 120 9.20 -34.46 9.53
CA MET A 120 10.56 -34.57 8.99
C MET A 120 11.59 -34.01 9.99
N ILE A 121 11.29 -32.88 10.64
CA ILE A 121 12.15 -32.25 11.65
C ILE A 121 12.31 -33.18 12.86
N GLU A 122 11.22 -33.81 13.31
CA GLU A 122 11.26 -34.76 14.43
C GLU A 122 12.10 -36.00 14.09
N ARG A 123 11.90 -36.59 12.91
CA ARG A 123 12.70 -37.75 12.46
C ARG A 123 14.18 -37.41 12.31
N ALA A 124 14.50 -36.19 11.87
CA ALA A 124 15.90 -35.72 11.77
C ALA A 124 16.56 -35.49 13.14
N LEU A 125 15.75 -35.18 14.17
CA LEU A 125 16.16 -34.91 15.54
C LEU A 125 15.87 -36.06 16.50
N ASP A 126 15.71 -37.28 15.99
CA ASP A 126 15.58 -38.48 16.81
C ASP A 126 16.97 -39.03 17.22
N GLY A 127 17.09 -39.52 18.46
CA GLY A 127 18.31 -40.16 18.99
C GLY A 127 18.87 -39.61 20.32
N LYS A 128 20.15 -39.91 20.59
CA LYS A 128 20.82 -39.59 21.87
C LYS A 128 20.94 -38.07 22.11
N GLN A 129 20.45 -37.58 23.26
CA GLN A 129 20.38 -36.15 23.60
C GLN A 129 21.67 -35.33 23.38
N LEU A 130 22.86 -35.92 23.61
CA LEU A 130 24.14 -35.23 23.39
C LEU A 130 24.51 -35.06 21.91
N THR A 131 24.18 -36.04 21.06
CA THR A 131 24.41 -35.93 19.61
C THR A 131 23.37 -35.01 18.97
N LEU A 132 22.17 -34.93 19.56
CA LEU A 132 21.12 -34.00 19.13
C LEU A 132 21.54 -32.54 19.22
N ARG A 133 22.19 -32.10 20.30
CA ARG A 133 22.67 -30.70 20.42
C ARG A 133 23.61 -30.30 19.28
N LYS A 134 24.58 -31.16 18.93
CA LYS A 134 25.53 -30.90 17.84
C LYS A 134 24.84 -30.94 16.48
N LYS A 135 23.98 -31.93 16.24
CA LYS A 135 23.20 -32.06 15.00
C LYS A 135 22.25 -30.87 14.80
N ALA A 136 21.54 -30.47 15.84
CA ALA A 136 20.62 -29.33 15.80
C ALA A 136 21.36 -28.01 15.55
N ALA A 137 22.53 -27.78 16.17
CA ALA A 137 23.32 -26.58 15.90
C ALA A 137 23.79 -26.53 14.43
N PHE A 138 24.22 -27.66 13.87
CA PHE A 138 24.61 -27.74 12.47
C PHE A 138 23.41 -27.51 11.53
N MET A 139 22.27 -28.15 11.80
CA MET A 139 21.05 -27.95 11.01
C MET A 139 20.52 -26.52 11.11
N PHE A 140 20.52 -25.92 12.31
CA PHE A 140 20.13 -24.53 12.52
C PHE A 140 21.04 -23.58 11.72
N GLY A 141 22.36 -23.78 11.78
CA GLY A 141 23.31 -23.00 10.99
C GLY A 141 23.09 -23.16 9.48
N GLY A 142 22.88 -24.39 9.01
CA GLY A 142 22.59 -24.66 7.60
C GLY A 142 21.30 -23.98 7.12
N VAL A 143 20.20 -24.12 7.87
CA VAL A 143 18.92 -23.49 7.55
C VAL A 143 19.02 -21.96 7.62
N ALA A 144 19.75 -21.41 8.59
CA ALA A 144 19.95 -19.96 8.70
C ALA A 144 20.75 -19.39 7.52
N ILE A 145 21.82 -20.07 7.09
CA ILE A 145 22.66 -19.64 5.97
C ILE A 145 21.89 -19.73 4.65
N VAL A 146 21.23 -20.86 4.39
CA VAL A 146 20.41 -21.05 3.19
C VAL A 146 19.22 -20.07 3.18
N GLY A 147 18.61 -19.87 4.35
CA GLY A 147 17.53 -18.91 4.54
C GLY A 147 17.97 -17.48 4.23
N LEU A 148 19.09 -17.03 4.82
CA LEU A 148 19.63 -15.70 4.55
C LEU A 148 20.00 -15.53 3.06
N GLY A 149 20.70 -16.51 2.47
CA GLY A 149 21.08 -16.47 1.05
C GLY A 149 19.87 -16.40 0.12
N SER A 150 18.86 -17.24 0.35
CA SER A 150 17.62 -17.23 -0.46
C SER A 150 16.84 -15.94 -0.30
N VAL A 151 16.78 -15.37 0.90
CA VAL A 151 16.10 -14.10 1.20
C VAL A 151 16.82 -12.92 0.53
N LEU A 152 18.15 -12.89 0.55
CA LEU A 152 18.93 -11.84 -0.12
C LEU A 152 18.84 -11.94 -1.64
N LEU A 153 18.88 -13.15 -2.20
CA LEU A 153 18.63 -13.39 -3.63
C LEU A 153 17.21 -12.98 -4.04
N ALA A 154 16.22 -13.32 -3.20
CA ALA A 154 14.85 -12.90 -3.44
C ALA A 154 14.74 -11.38 -3.42
N ALA A 155 15.42 -10.71 -2.49
CA ALA A 155 15.47 -9.27 -2.37
C ALA A 155 16.19 -8.60 -3.55
N SER A 156 17.29 -9.16 -4.08
CA SER A 156 17.99 -8.58 -5.23
C SER A 156 17.19 -8.69 -6.53
N ALA A 157 16.38 -9.74 -6.66
CA ALA A 157 15.50 -9.93 -7.80
C ALA A 157 14.22 -9.06 -7.77
N VAL A 158 13.96 -8.31 -6.69
CA VAL A 158 12.89 -7.29 -6.66
C VAL A 158 13.44 -6.01 -7.29
N GLN A 159 13.17 -5.84 -8.58
CA GLN A 159 13.34 -4.58 -9.28
C GLN A 159 12.34 -3.59 -8.70
N ALA A 160 12.80 -2.39 -8.32
CA ALA A 160 11.90 -1.35 -7.83
C ALA A 160 10.85 -1.10 -8.92
N LYS A 161 9.57 -1.33 -8.61
CA LYS A 161 8.49 -0.87 -9.47
C LYS A 161 8.68 0.65 -9.54
N GLU A 162 9.03 1.17 -10.70
CA GLU A 162 9.02 2.61 -10.93
C GLU A 162 7.64 3.12 -10.50
N PRO A 163 7.55 4.29 -9.82
CA PRO A 163 6.25 4.86 -9.48
C PRO A 163 5.38 4.84 -10.73
N ASP A 164 4.16 4.30 -10.62
CA ASP A 164 3.26 4.18 -11.77
C ASP A 164 3.27 5.54 -12.51
N PRO A 165 3.43 5.56 -13.84
CA PRO A 165 3.57 6.80 -14.58
C PRO A 165 2.40 7.69 -14.25
N LYS A 166 2.70 8.92 -13.82
CA LYS A 166 1.69 9.93 -13.49
C LYS A 166 0.69 10.02 -14.64
N VAL A 167 -0.56 9.65 -14.36
CA VAL A 167 -1.61 9.65 -15.37
C VAL A 167 -2.16 11.06 -15.44
N PHE A 168 -1.82 11.77 -16.51
CA PHE A 168 -2.39 13.09 -16.78
C PHE A 168 -3.73 12.93 -17.49
N VAL A 169 -4.67 13.82 -17.15
CA VAL A 169 -5.93 14.00 -17.87
C VAL A 169 -5.88 15.38 -18.48
N ALA A 170 -6.00 15.45 -19.81
CA ALA A 170 -5.94 16.69 -20.56
C ALA A 170 -7.32 17.09 -21.12
N THR A 171 -7.50 18.38 -21.39
CA THR A 171 -8.67 18.87 -22.14
C THR A 171 -8.67 18.37 -23.60
N SER A 172 -7.50 18.09 -24.17
CA SER A 172 -7.41 17.50 -25.51
C SER A 172 -7.76 16.00 -25.59
N ASP A 173 -7.92 15.31 -24.45
CA ASP A 173 -8.17 13.88 -24.43
C ASP A 173 -9.51 13.52 -25.08
N ALA A 174 -9.48 12.64 -26.09
CA ALA A 174 -10.67 12.17 -26.81
C ALA A 174 -11.72 11.53 -25.89
N GLU A 175 -11.29 10.92 -24.78
CA GLU A 175 -12.22 10.37 -23.78
C GLU A 175 -12.85 11.44 -22.88
N THR A 176 -12.17 12.56 -22.63
CA THR A 176 -12.72 13.69 -21.86
C THR A 176 -13.76 14.43 -22.69
N GLN A 177 -13.55 14.57 -24.01
CA GLN A 177 -14.49 15.25 -24.91
C GLN A 177 -15.81 14.51 -25.15
N LYS A 178 -15.87 13.22 -24.84
CA LYS A 178 -17.11 12.43 -24.90
C LYS A 178 -18.15 12.86 -23.87
N PHE A 179 -17.71 13.51 -22.79
CA PHE A 179 -18.57 13.98 -21.73
C PHE A 179 -19.31 15.24 -22.18
N ASP A 180 -20.63 15.24 -21.96
CA ASP A 180 -21.44 16.43 -22.19
C ASP A 180 -21.21 17.46 -21.08
N ALA A 181 -21.16 18.73 -21.43
CA ALA A 181 -21.01 19.81 -20.46
C ALA A 181 -21.60 21.10 -21.03
N ARG A 182 -22.18 21.91 -20.14
CA ARG A 182 -22.85 23.15 -20.50
C ARG A 182 -22.61 24.22 -19.43
N ILE A 183 -22.64 25.48 -19.85
CA ILE A 183 -22.57 26.62 -18.94
C ILE A 183 -23.99 27.01 -18.56
N ASP A 184 -24.31 26.93 -17.27
CA ASP A 184 -25.63 27.28 -16.75
C ASP A 184 -25.71 28.78 -16.41
N ALA A 185 -24.61 29.40 -15.96
CA ALA A 185 -24.54 30.83 -15.68
C ALA A 185 -23.11 31.38 -15.78
N SER A 186 -22.97 32.66 -16.09
CA SER A 186 -21.73 33.42 -15.95
C SER A 186 -22.00 34.75 -15.25
N VAL A 187 -21.16 35.09 -14.27
CA VAL A 187 -21.24 36.32 -13.48
C VAL A 187 -19.90 37.03 -13.54
N ASP A 188 -19.89 38.27 -14.00
CA ASP A 188 -18.71 39.13 -13.93
C ASP A 188 -18.62 39.75 -12.53
N ASN A 189 -17.49 39.55 -11.85
CA ASN A 189 -17.29 40.01 -10.48
C ASN A 189 -16.85 41.48 -10.41
N GLY A 190 -16.54 42.13 -11.55
CA GLY A 190 -16.11 43.53 -11.58
C GLY A 190 -14.64 43.77 -11.18
N ASP A 191 -13.94 42.73 -10.72
CA ASP A 191 -12.51 42.74 -10.36
C ASP A 191 -11.60 42.16 -11.47
N GLY A 192 -12.09 42.07 -12.71
CA GLY A 192 -11.40 41.42 -13.83
C GLY A 192 -11.47 39.88 -13.80
N THR A 193 -12.33 39.32 -12.95
CA THR A 193 -12.60 37.87 -12.87
C THR A 193 -14.06 37.57 -13.22
N THR A 194 -14.27 36.47 -13.93
CA THR A 194 -15.61 35.97 -14.28
C THR A 194 -15.81 34.60 -13.65
N THR A 195 -16.93 34.44 -12.94
CA THR A 195 -17.36 33.19 -12.33
C THR A 195 -18.30 32.47 -13.28
N PHE A 196 -17.94 31.25 -13.68
CA PHE A 196 -18.76 30.37 -14.51
C PHE A 196 -19.34 29.25 -13.67
N THR A 197 -20.65 29.06 -13.75
CA THR A 197 -21.33 27.87 -13.23
C THR A 197 -21.52 26.89 -14.37
N VAL A 198 -20.87 25.73 -14.29
CA VAL A 198 -20.80 24.74 -15.36
C VAL A 198 -21.38 23.42 -14.87
N ALA A 199 -22.34 22.87 -15.61
CA ALA A 199 -22.83 21.52 -15.42
C ALA A 199 -22.07 20.57 -16.35
N ALA A 200 -21.38 19.58 -15.80
CA ALA A 200 -20.66 18.57 -16.57
C ALA A 200 -21.12 17.16 -16.21
N GLN A 201 -21.13 16.27 -17.20
CA GLN A 201 -21.62 14.92 -17.07
C GLN A 201 -20.77 14.14 -16.06
N GLY A 202 -21.42 13.54 -15.07
CA GLY A 202 -20.81 12.67 -14.06
C GLY A 202 -20.90 11.19 -14.44
N TYR A 203 -20.43 10.33 -13.55
CA TYR A 203 -20.67 8.89 -13.64
C TYR A 203 -22.17 8.56 -13.50
N HIS A 204 -22.88 9.25 -12.60
CA HIS A 204 -24.31 8.97 -12.38
C HIS A 204 -25.19 9.38 -13.58
N SER A 205 -24.72 10.30 -14.42
CA SER A 205 -25.39 10.68 -15.66
C SER A 205 -25.50 9.55 -16.69
N LEU A 206 -24.77 8.44 -16.50
CA LEU A 206 -24.90 7.24 -17.32
C LEU A 206 -26.17 6.45 -17.00
N GLU A 207 -26.66 6.54 -15.76
CA GLU A 207 -27.90 5.90 -15.32
C GLU A 207 -29.09 6.86 -15.46
N ASP A 208 -28.90 8.14 -15.14
CA ASP A 208 -29.91 9.18 -15.25
C ASP A 208 -29.34 10.43 -15.96
N ALA A 209 -29.70 10.60 -17.24
CA ALA A 209 -29.21 11.69 -18.09
C ALA A 209 -29.62 13.10 -17.61
N SER A 210 -30.48 13.23 -16.60
CA SER A 210 -30.87 14.54 -16.04
C SER A 210 -29.95 15.04 -14.93
N GLN A 211 -29.10 14.17 -14.37
CA GLN A 211 -28.27 14.48 -13.22
C GLN A 211 -26.84 14.82 -13.67
N TYR A 212 -26.39 16.04 -13.39
CA TYR A 212 -25.06 16.56 -13.76
C TYR A 212 -24.30 17.03 -12.51
N ASN A 213 -22.98 16.97 -12.57
CA ASN A 213 -22.12 17.59 -11.57
C ASN A 213 -22.01 19.09 -11.85
N ILE A 214 -22.11 19.92 -10.82
CA ILE A 214 -22.07 21.39 -10.94
C ILE A 214 -20.75 21.91 -10.38
N PHE A 215 -20.06 22.69 -11.19
CA PHE A 215 -18.77 23.29 -10.89
C PHE A 215 -18.85 24.81 -10.97
N GLU A 216 -18.24 25.48 -9.99
CA GLU A 216 -17.98 26.91 -9.99
C GLU A 216 -16.51 27.14 -10.37
N ILE A 217 -16.30 27.77 -11.51
CA ILE A 217 -14.97 28.01 -12.08
C ILE A 217 -14.75 29.52 -12.17
N ILE A 218 -13.77 30.01 -11.43
CA ILE A 218 -13.38 31.43 -11.44
C ILE A 218 -12.18 31.57 -12.37
N VAL A 219 -12.33 32.42 -13.39
CA VAL A 219 -11.29 32.71 -14.38
C VAL A 219 -10.94 34.19 -14.33
N ASN A 220 -9.65 34.50 -14.39
CA ASN A 220 -9.19 35.86 -14.67
C ASN A 220 -9.15 36.06 -16.18
N THR A 221 -10.01 36.94 -16.69
CA THR A 221 -10.15 37.17 -18.14
C THR A 221 -9.02 38.03 -18.71
N GLU A 222 -8.33 38.81 -17.88
CA GLU A 222 -7.17 39.63 -18.29
C GLU A 222 -5.91 38.77 -18.51
N ASN A 223 -5.65 37.86 -17.56
CA ASN A 223 -4.47 37.00 -17.56
C ASN A 223 -4.71 35.63 -18.20
N LYS A 224 -5.95 35.30 -18.57
CA LYS A 224 -6.39 34.00 -19.11
C LYS A 224 -6.05 32.82 -18.20
N THR A 225 -5.99 33.05 -16.90
CA THR A 225 -5.63 32.03 -15.91
C THR A 225 -6.83 31.60 -15.09
N ILE A 226 -6.86 30.32 -14.72
CA ILE A 226 -7.84 29.79 -13.78
C ILE A 226 -7.45 30.23 -12.36
N VAL A 227 -8.37 30.86 -11.64
CA VAL A 227 -8.16 31.29 -10.25
C VAL A 227 -8.56 30.19 -9.27
N SER A 228 -9.70 29.53 -9.52
CA SER A 228 -10.13 28.38 -8.75
C SER A 228 -11.18 27.55 -9.47
N VAL A 229 -11.17 26.24 -9.23
CA VAL A 229 -12.25 25.31 -9.60
C VAL A 229 -12.81 24.72 -8.32
N LYS A 230 -14.14 24.82 -8.11
CA LYS A 230 -14.83 24.27 -6.94
C LYS A 230 -16.06 23.48 -7.36
N PRO A 231 -16.19 22.20 -6.99
CA PRO A 231 -17.44 21.48 -7.16
C PRO A 231 -18.46 21.98 -6.13
N THR A 232 -19.64 22.40 -6.59
CA THR A 232 -20.74 22.83 -5.72
C THR A 232 -21.68 21.68 -5.41
N THR A 233 -21.98 20.87 -6.43
CA THR A 233 -22.86 19.71 -6.31
C THR A 233 -22.25 18.54 -7.07
N ILE A 234 -22.02 17.43 -6.37
CA ILE A 234 -21.54 16.17 -6.95
C ILE A 234 -22.66 15.15 -6.78
N VAL A 235 -23.05 14.52 -7.87
CA VAL A 235 -24.16 13.56 -7.91
C VAL A 235 -23.66 12.13 -8.18
N ASP A 236 -22.33 11.96 -8.20
CA ASP A 236 -21.65 10.68 -8.40
C ASP A 236 -21.75 9.76 -7.18
N THR A 237 -21.25 8.53 -7.32
CA THR A 237 -21.21 7.54 -6.24
C THR A 237 -20.53 8.10 -4.99
N GLU A 238 -21.26 8.09 -3.88
CA GLU A 238 -20.78 8.49 -2.56
C GLU A 238 -19.43 7.82 -2.24
N TYR A 239 -18.50 8.55 -1.63
CA TYR A 239 -17.12 8.11 -1.31
C TYR A 239 -16.18 7.86 -2.51
N VAL A 240 -16.68 7.82 -3.74
CA VAL A 240 -15.87 7.68 -4.95
C VAL A 240 -15.81 9.00 -5.71
N GLY A 241 -16.96 9.58 -6.03
CA GLY A 241 -17.06 10.88 -6.73
C GLY A 241 -16.55 12.04 -5.87
N ASP A 242 -16.79 11.99 -4.56
CA ASP A 242 -16.38 13.02 -3.59
C ASP A 242 -14.88 13.23 -3.51
N LYS A 243 -14.08 12.27 -4.01
CA LYS A 243 -12.62 12.37 -4.04
C LYS A 243 -12.11 13.58 -4.82
N ILE A 244 -12.91 14.13 -5.74
CA ILE A 244 -12.54 15.35 -6.48
C ILE A 244 -12.57 16.62 -5.62
N LEU A 245 -13.14 16.57 -4.40
CA LEU A 245 -13.12 17.67 -3.43
C LEU A 245 -11.75 17.85 -2.75
N ASP A 246 -10.80 16.95 -3.00
CA ASP A 246 -9.45 17.03 -2.45
C ASP A 246 -8.75 18.33 -2.88
N GLU A 247 -8.25 19.09 -1.91
CA GLU A 247 -7.57 20.37 -2.16
C GLU A 247 -6.32 20.18 -3.03
N GLY A 248 -5.62 19.04 -2.91
CA GLY A 248 -4.43 18.72 -3.69
C GLY A 248 -4.72 18.44 -5.15
N PHE A 249 -5.94 18.01 -5.50
CA PHE A 249 -6.39 17.88 -6.88
C PHE A 249 -6.83 19.24 -7.44
N LEU A 250 -7.68 19.97 -6.72
CA LEU A 250 -8.22 21.26 -7.16
C LEU A 250 -7.16 22.35 -7.29
N ALA A 251 -6.13 22.34 -6.43
CA ALA A 251 -5.04 23.31 -6.48
C ALA A 251 -4.21 23.21 -7.77
N GLN A 252 -4.22 22.07 -8.46
CA GLN A 252 -3.48 21.91 -9.72
C GLN A 252 -4.04 22.78 -10.84
N PHE A 253 -5.33 23.14 -10.78
CA PHE A 253 -5.95 24.00 -11.77
C PHE A 253 -5.58 25.47 -11.58
N ASN A 254 -5.15 25.88 -10.39
CA ASN A 254 -4.88 27.28 -10.07
C ASN A 254 -3.64 27.78 -10.81
N GLY A 255 -3.80 28.88 -11.55
CA GLY A 255 -2.73 29.52 -12.31
C GLY A 255 -2.43 28.88 -13.67
N LEU A 256 -3.18 27.85 -14.09
CA LEU A 256 -3.04 27.29 -15.43
C LEU A 256 -3.61 28.25 -16.49
N ASP A 257 -2.89 28.39 -17.59
CA ASP A 257 -3.25 29.21 -18.74
C ASP A 257 -4.28 28.48 -19.62
N LEU A 258 -5.42 29.12 -19.84
CA LEU A 258 -6.52 28.61 -20.67
C LEU A 258 -6.24 28.72 -22.16
N SER A 259 -5.20 29.45 -22.59
CA SER A 259 -4.81 29.52 -24.00
C SER A 259 -4.12 28.26 -24.51
N ALA A 260 -3.64 27.40 -23.60
CA ALA A 260 -3.01 26.13 -23.88
C ALA A 260 -3.88 24.94 -23.43
N ASP A 261 -3.48 23.72 -23.80
CA ASP A 261 -4.13 22.51 -23.31
C ASP A 261 -3.91 22.35 -21.80
N VAL A 262 -5.00 22.34 -21.04
CA VAL A 262 -4.97 22.19 -19.59
C VAL A 262 -4.84 20.70 -19.29
N SER A 263 -3.70 20.32 -18.72
CA SER A 263 -3.43 18.95 -18.27
C SER A 263 -3.19 18.94 -16.77
N VAL A 264 -3.89 18.05 -16.09
CA VAL A 264 -3.79 17.87 -14.63
C VAL A 264 -3.45 16.42 -14.31
N GLU A 265 -2.66 16.23 -13.26
CA GLU A 265 -2.29 14.92 -12.78
C GLU A 265 -3.46 14.32 -12.01
N ARG A 266 -3.90 13.12 -12.40
CA ARG A 266 -4.79 12.30 -11.57
C ARG A 266 -3.99 11.81 -10.37
N ASN A 267 -3.94 12.63 -9.33
CA ASN A 267 -3.20 12.36 -8.10
C ASN A 267 -3.76 11.12 -7.36
N ASP A 268 -3.03 10.66 -6.34
CA ASP A 268 -3.43 9.51 -5.54
C ASP A 268 -4.81 9.72 -4.86
N ALA A 269 -5.18 10.96 -4.53
CA ALA A 269 -6.45 11.28 -3.89
C ALA A 269 -7.65 10.97 -4.79
N VAL A 270 -7.58 11.27 -6.08
CA VAL A 270 -8.64 10.96 -7.06
C VAL A 270 -8.48 9.59 -7.74
N THR A 271 -7.60 8.73 -7.23
CA THR A 271 -7.42 7.39 -7.79
C THR A 271 -8.69 6.55 -7.61
N GLY A 272 -9.18 6.01 -8.73
CA GLY A 272 -10.46 5.29 -8.85
C GLY A 272 -11.64 6.16 -9.29
N ALA A 273 -11.55 7.49 -9.19
CA ALA A 273 -12.60 8.44 -9.58
C ALA A 273 -12.39 9.00 -11.00
N THR A 274 -12.06 8.13 -11.96
CA THR A 274 -11.63 8.56 -13.32
C THR A 274 -12.72 9.35 -14.05
N TYR A 275 -13.99 8.96 -13.90
CA TYR A 275 -15.12 9.65 -14.54
C TYR A 275 -15.31 11.06 -13.95
N SER A 276 -15.32 11.19 -12.62
CA SER A 276 -15.48 12.47 -11.92
C SER A 276 -14.30 13.42 -12.17
N ALA A 277 -13.06 12.89 -12.23
CA ALA A 277 -11.88 13.68 -12.59
C ALA A 277 -11.95 14.21 -14.03
N ARG A 278 -12.37 13.38 -15.00
CA ARG A 278 -12.59 13.81 -16.39
C ARG A 278 -13.74 14.81 -16.52
N SER A 279 -14.82 14.63 -15.76
CA SER A 279 -15.93 15.58 -15.68
C SER A 279 -15.45 16.99 -15.28
N THR A 280 -14.55 17.07 -14.30
CA THR A 280 -13.95 18.34 -13.84
C THR A 280 -13.11 18.99 -14.95
N VAL A 281 -12.25 18.22 -15.63
CA VAL A 281 -11.43 18.73 -16.74
C VAL A 281 -12.32 19.16 -17.92
N ARG A 282 -13.41 18.44 -18.19
CA ARG A 282 -14.38 18.79 -19.22
C ARG A 282 -15.10 20.10 -18.91
N ALA A 283 -15.47 20.33 -17.65
CA ALA A 283 -16.09 21.58 -17.21
C ALA A 283 -15.16 22.78 -17.51
N VAL A 284 -13.86 22.62 -17.23
CA VAL A 284 -12.84 23.64 -17.57
C VAL A 284 -12.75 23.88 -19.08
N GLN A 285 -12.84 22.82 -19.89
CA GLN A 285 -12.81 22.94 -21.34
C GLN A 285 -14.02 23.67 -21.93
N GLU A 286 -15.20 23.53 -21.32
CA GLU A 286 -16.37 24.32 -21.72
C GLU A 286 -16.19 25.80 -21.45
N VAL A 287 -15.65 26.17 -20.29
CA VAL A 287 -15.30 27.58 -20.00
C VAL A 287 -14.29 28.11 -21.01
N ARG A 288 -13.28 27.30 -21.32
CA ARG A 288 -12.27 27.63 -22.34
C ARG A 288 -12.92 27.87 -23.71
N SER A 289 -13.81 26.98 -24.14
CA SER A 289 -14.51 27.07 -25.42
C SER A 289 -15.43 28.29 -25.48
N ALA A 290 -16.12 28.62 -24.39
CA ALA A 290 -16.97 29.80 -24.29
C ALA A 290 -16.19 31.13 -24.32
N LEU A 291 -14.95 31.13 -23.84
CA LEU A 291 -14.03 32.27 -23.94
C LEU A 291 -13.32 32.35 -25.31
N GLY A 292 -13.51 31.35 -26.20
CA GLY A 292 -12.96 31.32 -27.55
C GLY A 292 -11.50 30.89 -27.65
N TYR A 293 -11.01 30.08 -26.69
CA TYR A 293 -9.63 29.57 -26.63
C TYR A 293 -9.52 28.08 -26.95
#